data_AF-A0A2V5LMC8-F1
#
_entry.id   AF-A0A2V5LMC8-F1
#
_cell.length_a   1.000
_cell.length_b   1.000
_cell.length_c   1.000
_cell.angle_alpha   90.00
_cell.angle_beta   90.00
_cell.angle_gamma   90.00
#
_symmetry.space_group_name_H-M   'P 1'
#
loop_
_entity.id
_entity.type
_entity.pdbx_description
1 polymer ?
#
loop_
_entity_poly.entity_id
_entity_poly.type
_entity_poly.pdbx_seq_one_letter_code
_entity_poly.pdbx_strand_id
1 'polypeptide(L)'
;MFKKVATPTYLDRNPLKHEGVIAFMAERYPVDLDQGIMRMLQDKVGGYPTGWMLHTYTPALQFIPEDYRELTAASLREYMPEMNDEEVQTVESWDIRELVKSDSRIRDHEVFMNSVRDFDLG
;
A
#
# COMPACT_ATOMS: atom_id res chain seq x y z
N MET A 1 -3.79 -25.47 5.84
CA MET A 1 -4.38 -24.86 7.05
C MET A 1 -3.58 -23.62 7.38
N PHE A 2 -3.97 -22.45 6.88
CA PHE A 2 -3.32 -21.19 7.25
C PHE A 2 -3.64 -20.92 8.73
N LYS A 3 -2.63 -20.86 9.59
CA LYS A 3 -2.81 -20.43 10.99
C LYS A 3 -3.48 -19.06 10.95
N LYS A 4 -4.63 -18.90 11.60
CA LYS A 4 -5.16 -17.59 11.99
C LYS A 4 -4.16 -16.97 12.96
N VAL A 5 -3.11 -16.37 12.43
CA VAL A 5 -2.26 -15.45 13.17
C VAL A 5 -3.18 -14.31 13.58
N ALA A 6 -3.25 -14.00 14.87
CA ALA A 6 -4.17 -13.02 15.42
C ALA A 6 -4.04 -11.67 14.68
N THR A 7 -4.98 -11.43 13.76
CA THR A 7 -5.13 -10.21 12.97
C THR A 7 -5.09 -8.91 13.80
N PRO A 8 -5.58 -8.86 15.07
CA PRO A 8 -5.53 -7.63 15.86
C PRO A 8 -4.12 -7.09 16.06
N THR A 9 -3.16 -7.97 16.40
CA THR A 9 -1.79 -7.55 16.78
C THR A 9 -0.96 -6.96 15.64
N TYR A 10 -1.35 -7.18 14.39
CA TYR A 10 -0.66 -6.64 13.22
C TYR A 10 -1.17 -5.25 12.85
N LEU A 11 -2.46 -4.98 13.07
CA LEU A 11 -3.07 -3.67 12.80
C LEU A 11 -2.70 -2.62 13.85
N ASP A 12 -2.36 -3.03 15.07
CA ASP A 12 -1.85 -2.17 16.16
C ASP A 12 -0.46 -1.56 15.88
N ARG A 13 0.24 -2.01 14.82
CA ARG A 13 1.62 -1.56 14.54
C ARG A 13 1.62 -0.38 13.58
N ASN A 14 2.11 0.75 14.05
CA ASN A 14 2.53 1.85 13.21
C ASN A 14 4.07 1.76 12.97
N PRO A 15 4.56 1.59 11.73
CA PRO A 15 3.82 1.44 10.47
C PRO A 15 3.46 0.01 10.09
N LEU A 16 2.46 -0.10 9.22
CA LEU A 16 2.21 -1.33 8.47
C LEU A 16 3.22 -1.42 7.32
N LYS A 17 3.94 -2.54 7.21
CA LYS A 17 4.98 -2.71 6.16
C LYS A 17 4.47 -2.53 4.73
N HIS A 18 3.17 -2.70 4.50
CA HIS A 18 2.54 -2.63 3.19
C HIS A 18 1.60 -1.43 3.05
N GLU A 19 1.79 -0.37 3.82
CA GLU A 19 0.84 0.74 3.90
C GLU A 19 0.56 1.41 2.55
N GLY A 20 1.57 1.58 1.68
CA GLY A 20 1.35 2.10 0.33
C GLY A 20 0.53 1.17 -0.56
N VAL A 21 0.68 -0.16 -0.40
CA VAL A 21 -0.13 -1.14 -1.14
C VAL A 21 -1.57 -1.09 -0.66
N ILE A 22 -1.77 -0.98 0.66
CA ILE A 22 -3.10 -0.83 1.26
C ILE A 22 -3.75 0.46 0.77
N ALA A 23 -2.99 1.57 0.71
CA ALA A 23 -3.48 2.84 0.19
C ALA A 23 -3.89 2.74 -1.29
N PHE A 24 -3.06 2.12 -2.11
CA PHE A 24 -3.35 1.92 -3.53
C PHE A 24 -4.64 1.13 -3.75
N MET A 25 -4.83 0.05 -2.99
CA MET A 25 -6.04 -0.76 -3.04
C MET A 25 -7.25 0.01 -2.50
N ALA A 26 -7.08 0.71 -1.38
CA ALA A 26 -8.14 1.46 -0.72
C ALA A 26 -8.65 2.59 -1.61
N GLU A 27 -7.77 3.36 -2.26
CA GLU A 27 -8.14 4.44 -3.20
C GLU A 27 -8.97 3.97 -4.40
N ARG A 28 -8.78 2.72 -4.82
CA ARG A 28 -9.50 2.11 -5.94
C ARG A 28 -10.75 1.35 -5.51
N TYR A 29 -11.01 1.29 -4.19
CA TYR A 29 -12.22 0.68 -3.67
C TYR A 29 -13.41 1.65 -3.84
N PRO A 30 -14.51 1.22 -4.49
CA PRO A 30 -15.69 2.06 -4.70
C PRO A 30 -16.32 2.48 -3.37
N VAL A 31 -16.20 3.76 -3.02
CA VAL A 31 -16.66 4.37 -1.76
C VAL A 31 -18.19 4.42 -1.65
N ASP A 32 -18.85 4.46 -2.80
CA ASP A 32 -20.31 4.47 -2.95
C ASP A 32 -20.99 3.18 -2.47
N LEU A 33 -20.21 2.14 -2.13
CA LEU A 33 -20.72 0.85 -1.67
C LEU A 33 -20.45 0.55 -0.20
N ASP A 34 -19.67 1.35 0.54
CA ASP A 34 -19.29 1.01 1.92
C ASP A 34 -18.97 2.24 2.81
N GLN A 35 -19.76 2.45 3.87
CA GLN A 35 -19.45 3.39 4.97
C GLN A 35 -18.75 2.71 6.16
N GLY A 36 -18.39 1.44 6.06
CA GLY A 36 -17.77 0.64 7.10
C GLY A 36 -16.25 0.66 7.08
N ILE A 37 -15.65 -0.51 7.27
CA ILE A 37 -14.21 -0.68 7.52
C ILE A 37 -13.34 -0.13 6.37
N MET A 38 -13.79 -0.22 5.11
CA MET A 38 -13.00 0.26 3.98
C MET A 38 -12.83 1.78 3.98
N ARG A 39 -13.84 2.53 4.42
CA ARG A 39 -13.74 3.98 4.59
C ARG A 39 -12.75 4.34 5.71
N MET A 40 -12.85 3.66 6.85
CA MET A 40 -11.90 3.82 7.95
C MET A 40 -10.47 3.51 7.50
N LEU A 41 -10.30 2.46 6.70
CA LEU A 41 -9.01 2.08 6.16
C LEU A 41 -8.48 3.14 5.20
N GLN A 42 -9.31 3.66 4.28
CA GLN A 42 -8.95 4.77 3.39
C GLN A 42 -8.50 6.01 4.18
N ASP A 43 -9.20 6.38 5.25
CA ASP A 43 -8.82 7.53 6.07
C ASP A 43 -7.50 7.26 6.82
N LYS A 44 -7.31 6.04 7.34
CA LYS A 44 -6.07 5.61 7.99
C LYS A 44 -4.90 5.61 7.01
N VAL A 45 -5.08 5.05 5.81
CA VAL A 45 -3.99 4.80 4.88
C VAL A 45 -3.83 5.87 3.81
N GLY A 46 -4.79 6.78 3.65
CA GLY A 46 -4.81 7.78 2.60
C GLY A 46 -3.64 8.77 2.66
N GLY A 47 -3.48 9.49 1.55
CA GLY A 47 -2.46 10.55 1.41
C GLY A 47 -1.13 10.08 0.83
N TYR A 48 -1.01 8.82 0.38
CA TYR A 48 0.17 8.40 -0.38
C TYR A 48 -0.01 8.72 -1.86
N PRO A 49 1.04 9.19 -2.56
CA PRO A 49 1.05 9.09 -4.01
C PRO A 49 1.11 7.62 -4.39
N THR A 50 0.02 7.07 -4.93
CA THR A 50 -0.04 5.65 -5.36
C THR A 50 -0.08 5.48 -6.88
N GLY A 51 -0.11 6.60 -7.64
CA GLY A 51 -0.22 6.58 -9.10
C GLY A 51 0.87 5.74 -9.77
N TRP A 52 2.10 5.81 -9.27
CA TRP A 52 3.25 5.05 -9.77
C TRP A 52 3.04 3.53 -9.67
N MET A 53 2.20 3.01 -8.77
CA MET A 53 1.92 1.57 -8.65
C MET A 53 1.13 1.00 -9.83
N LEU A 54 0.65 1.84 -10.75
CA LEU A 54 0.08 1.40 -12.03
C LEU A 54 1.16 1.05 -13.07
N HIS A 55 2.42 1.36 -12.78
CA HIS A 55 3.54 1.21 -13.69
C HIS A 55 4.58 0.23 -13.14
N THR A 56 5.33 -0.38 -14.04
CA THR A 56 6.42 -1.30 -13.71
C THR A 56 7.69 -0.52 -13.38
N TYR A 57 8.27 -0.77 -12.21
CA TYR A 57 9.61 -0.27 -11.85
C TYR A 57 10.69 -1.13 -12.51
N THR A 58 11.04 -0.80 -13.76
CA THR A 58 12.02 -1.50 -14.58
C THR A 58 13.39 -1.71 -13.91
N PRO A 59 13.91 -0.80 -13.04
CA PRO A 59 15.19 -1.04 -12.37
C PRO A 59 15.20 -2.29 -11.47
N ALA A 60 14.05 -2.80 -11.02
CA ALA A 60 14.01 -4.05 -10.26
C ALA A 60 14.41 -5.29 -11.08
N LEU A 61 14.36 -5.22 -12.41
CA LEU A 61 14.78 -6.32 -13.29
C LEU A 61 16.26 -6.73 -13.08
N GLN A 62 17.10 -5.81 -12.57
CA GLN A 62 18.49 -6.10 -12.25
C GLN A 62 18.64 -7.21 -11.19
N PHE A 63 17.64 -7.37 -10.32
CA PHE A 63 17.62 -8.39 -9.26
C PHE A 63 17.11 -9.74 -9.74
N ILE A 64 16.58 -9.82 -10.96
CA ILE A 64 16.13 -11.07 -11.58
C ILE A 64 17.33 -11.79 -12.18
N PRO A 65 17.47 -13.12 -11.99
CA PRO A 65 18.53 -13.89 -12.61
C PRO A 65 18.50 -13.73 -14.14
N GLU A 66 19.69 -13.67 -14.74
CA GLU A 66 19.87 -13.31 -16.15
C GLU A 66 19.01 -14.16 -17.10
N ASP A 67 18.99 -15.47 -16.90
CA ASP A 67 18.21 -16.43 -17.69
C ASP A 67 16.69 -16.16 -17.71
N TYR A 68 16.17 -15.43 -16.72
CA TYR A 68 14.74 -15.11 -16.59
C TYR A 68 14.41 -13.63 -16.85
N ARG A 69 15.42 -12.78 -17.02
CA ARG A 69 15.23 -11.33 -17.04
C ARG A 69 14.39 -10.89 -18.24
N GLU A 70 14.75 -11.34 -19.45
CA GLU A 70 14.04 -10.98 -20.68
C GLU A 70 12.60 -11.50 -20.68
N LEU A 71 12.39 -12.75 -20.23
CA LEU A 71 11.05 -13.31 -20.13
C LEU A 71 10.18 -12.51 -19.16
N THR A 72 10.73 -12.16 -17.99
CA THR A 72 9.99 -11.40 -16.98
C THR A 72 9.72 -9.98 -17.47
N ALA A 73 10.68 -9.32 -18.11
CA ALA A 73 10.51 -7.99 -18.70
C ALA A 73 9.42 -7.99 -19.77
N ALA A 74 9.40 -9.01 -20.65
CA ALA A 74 8.37 -9.16 -21.67
C ALA A 74 6.98 -9.34 -21.05
N SER A 75 6.83 -10.21 -20.04
CA SER A 75 5.56 -10.40 -19.34
C SER A 75 5.09 -9.13 -18.63
N LEU A 76 6.00 -8.39 -17.97
CA LEU A 76 5.61 -7.15 -17.28
C LEU A 76 5.10 -6.09 -18.27
N ARG A 77 5.78 -5.91 -19.41
CA ARG A 77 5.36 -4.98 -20.47
C ARG A 77 4.00 -5.32 -21.09
N GLU A 78 3.60 -6.59 -21.08
CA GLU A 78 2.29 -7.02 -21.58
C GLU A 78 1.14 -6.52 -20.71
N TYR A 79 1.33 -6.51 -19.39
CA TYR A 79 0.26 -6.22 -18.44
C TYR A 79 0.31 -4.81 -17.86
N MET A 80 1.50 -4.20 -17.77
CA MET A 80 1.69 -2.92 -17.11
C MET A 80 2.68 -2.04 -17.88
N PRO A 81 2.32 -0.77 -18.14
CA PRO A 81 3.25 0.20 -18.70
C PRO A 81 4.48 0.40 -17.81
N GLU A 82 5.60 0.82 -18.38
CA GLU A 82 6.81 1.13 -17.61
C GLU A 82 6.70 2.51 -16.93
N MET A 83 7.35 2.67 -15.78
CA MET A 83 7.45 3.97 -15.12
C MET A 83 8.25 4.95 -15.99
N ASN A 84 7.83 6.21 -15.99
CA ASN A 84 8.68 7.30 -16.47
C ASN A 84 9.70 7.73 -15.39
N ASP A 85 10.63 8.63 -15.75
CA ASP A 85 11.71 9.07 -14.87
C ASP A 85 11.21 9.76 -13.59
N GLU A 86 10.11 10.52 -13.65
CA GLU A 86 9.50 11.19 -12.50
C GLU A 86 8.90 10.18 -11.51
N GLU A 87 8.27 9.13 -12.03
CA GLU A 87 7.73 8.04 -11.23
C GLU A 87 8.82 7.20 -10.58
N VAL A 88 9.90 6.91 -11.32
CA VAL A 88 11.11 6.27 -10.79
C VAL A 88 11.68 7.10 -9.64
N GLN A 89 11.86 8.41 -9.84
CA GLN A 89 12.36 9.30 -8.81
C GLN A 89 11.42 9.35 -7.60
N THR A 90 10.11 9.33 -7.81
CA THR A 90 9.11 9.28 -6.72
C THR A 90 9.29 8.03 -5.88
N VAL A 91 9.46 6.85 -6.49
CA VAL A 91 9.68 5.58 -5.79
C VAL A 91 11.02 5.56 -5.06
N GLU A 92 12.09 6.04 -5.69
CA GLU A 92 13.43 6.00 -5.11
C GLU A 92 13.63 7.01 -3.97
N SER A 93 12.92 8.14 -4.03
CA SER A 93 12.89 9.13 -2.95
C SER A 93 11.88 8.81 -1.85
N TRP A 94 11.10 7.74 -2.01
CA TRP A 94 10.05 7.40 -1.06
C TRP A 94 10.63 6.85 0.25
N ASP A 95 10.47 7.61 1.33
CA ASP A 95 10.76 7.15 2.69
C ASP A 95 9.50 7.07 3.53
N ILE A 96 8.99 5.85 3.70
CA ILE A 96 7.82 5.58 4.56
C ILE A 96 8.06 6.00 6.02
N ARG A 97 9.31 6.03 6.50
CA ARG A 97 9.63 6.32 7.91
C ARG A 97 9.34 7.77 8.29
N GLU A 98 9.52 8.70 7.36
CA GLU A 98 9.23 10.12 7.58
C GLU A 98 7.73 10.35 7.74
N LEU A 99 6.93 9.73 6.88
CA LEU A 99 5.48 9.89 6.88
C LEU A 99 4.84 9.25 8.12
N VAL A 100 5.38 8.13 8.57
CA VAL A 100 4.89 7.37 9.72
C VAL A 100 5.12 8.07 11.06
N LYS A 101 6.17 8.89 11.14
CA LYS A 101 6.48 9.69 12.32
C LYS A 101 5.71 11.02 12.36
N SER A 102 4.94 11.34 11.33
CA SER A 102 4.16 12.58 11.31
C SER A 102 3.04 12.54 12.36
N ASP A 103 2.80 13.68 13.01
CA ASP A 103 1.73 13.83 14.00
C ASP A 103 0.35 13.54 13.41
N SER A 104 0.16 13.85 12.13
CA SER A 104 -1.05 13.47 11.38
C SER A 104 -1.20 11.96 11.35
N ARG A 105 -0.14 11.21 11.09
CA ARG A 105 -0.24 9.76 10.93
C ARG A 105 -0.47 9.01 12.23
N ILE A 106 0.10 9.52 13.31
CA ILE A 106 -0.17 9.00 14.66
C ILE A 106 -1.66 9.20 14.99
N ARG A 107 -2.21 10.38 14.70
CA ARG A 107 -3.62 10.70 14.91
C ARG A 107 -4.55 9.82 14.07
N ASP A 108 -4.28 9.67 12.78
CA ASP A 108 -5.10 8.85 11.87
C ASP A 108 -5.13 7.39 12.33
N HIS A 109 -4.00 6.89 12.85
CA HIS A 109 -3.92 5.55 13.43
C HIS A 109 -4.78 5.43 14.71
N GLU A 110 -4.72 6.39 15.62
CA GLU A 110 -5.54 6.39 16.85
C GLU A 110 -7.03 6.43 16.54
N VAL A 111 -7.44 7.30 15.60
CA VAL A 111 -8.83 7.39 15.13
C VAL A 111 -9.29 6.05 14.57
N PHE A 112 -8.49 5.46 13.67
CA PHE A 112 -8.79 4.15 13.09
C PHE A 112 -8.98 3.07 14.15
N MET A 113 -8.07 2.98 15.12
CA MET A 113 -8.15 1.95 16.15
C MET A 113 -9.37 2.10 17.06
N ASN A 114 -9.78 3.33 17.37
CA ASN A 114 -11.02 3.56 18.12
C ASN A 114 -12.24 3.18 17.27
N SER A 115 -12.29 3.61 16.01
CA SER A 115 -13.39 3.29 15.10
C SER A 115 -13.55 1.79 14.86
N VAL A 116 -12.46 1.03 14.75
CA VAL A 116 -12.51 -0.44 14.61
C VAL A 116 -13.02 -1.13 15.88
N ARG A 117 -12.72 -0.61 17.07
CA ARG A 117 -13.22 -1.17 18.34
C ARG A 117 -14.73 -0.94 18.51
N ASP A 118 -15.21 0.20 18.03
CA ASP A 118 -16.62 0.57 18.08
C ASP A 118 -17.44 -0.05 16.93
N PHE A 119 -16.77 -0.55 15.90
CA PHE A 119 -17.38 -1.26 14.79
C PHE A 119 -17.72 -2.71 15.21
N ASP A 120 -19.01 -2.98 15.40
CA ASP A 120 -19.51 -4.29 15.83
C ASP A 120 -19.18 -5.36 14.77
N LEU A 121 -18.17 -6.20 15.04
CA LEU A 121 -17.85 -7.38 14.23
C LEU A 121 -18.84 -8.49 14.59
N GLY A 122 -20.10 -8.29 14.19
CA GLY A 122 -21.17 -9.30 14.29
C GLY A 122 -20.82 -10.62 13.60
#